data_AF-A0A1Y5H3E5-F1
#
_entry.id   AF-A0A1Y5H3E5-F1
#
_cell.length_a   1.000
_cell.length_b   1.000
_cell.length_c   1.000
_cell.angle_alpha   90.00
_cell.angle_beta   90.00
_cell.angle_gamma   90.00
#
_symmetry.space_group_name_H-M   'P 1'
#
loop_
_entity.id
_entity.type
_entity.pdbx_description
1 polymer ?
#
loop_
_entity_poly.entity_id
_entity_poly.type
_entity_poly.pdbx_seq_one_letter_code
_entity_poly.pdbx_strand_id
1 'polypeptide(L)'
;MSKLVNPHGSKALIPLLLEGDALAAEKARAASLPQVELSSRETGDLIMLGIGGFTPLEGFMGKADWQSVCDDMKMANGLFWPIPITKSVSTDVAESIADGSDIALVDGETGEVMGTMTVTEKYSIDKAHECNTVFKTTDEEHPGVQMVLAQGDINIAGPVKVFSQGDFPEKYQGVYMTPAETRALFEAKGWSTVAAFQTRNPMHRSHEYLAKIAIEICDGVMVHSLLGKLKPGDIPAEVRQEAIGTLIDKYFVDNTVVQSGYPLDMRYAGPREALLHALFRQNYGCSHLIVGRDHAGVGDYYGPFDAHHIFDEIEKDALETLPLRIDWTFWCNSCGTMASMKTCPHEAEDRVLVSGTKLRKALSEGEEVQDNFSRPEVLDILRAYYDSLKDHEKVEVKLTGHSAK
;
A
#
# COMPACT_ATOMS: atom_id res chain seq x y z
N MET A 1 17.97 12.68 19.75
CA MET A 1 16.85 13.03 18.84
C MET A 1 16.93 12.07 17.66
N SER A 2 15.78 11.58 17.20
CA SER A 2 15.72 10.70 16.02
C SER A 2 16.37 11.36 14.81
N LYS A 3 16.97 10.56 13.93
CA LYS A 3 17.52 11.01 12.64
C LYS A 3 16.63 10.65 11.45
N LEU A 4 15.50 9.97 11.70
CA LEU A 4 14.53 9.63 10.68
C LEU A 4 13.76 10.87 10.22
N VAL A 5 13.12 10.78 9.05
CA VAL A 5 12.20 11.81 8.56
C VAL A 5 11.05 12.05 9.54
N ASN A 6 10.57 13.29 9.59
CA ASN A 6 9.41 13.62 10.40
C ASN A 6 8.16 12.95 9.82
N PRO A 7 7.18 12.58 10.66
CA PRO A 7 5.84 12.24 10.19
C PRO A 7 5.27 13.35 9.29
N HIS A 8 4.45 12.97 8.32
CA HIS A 8 3.86 13.91 7.38
C HIS A 8 3.06 14.99 8.12
N GLY A 9 3.32 16.25 7.80
CA GLY A 9 2.62 17.40 8.40
C GLY A 9 2.75 17.57 9.93
N SER A 10 3.63 16.81 10.61
CA SER A 10 3.72 16.80 12.08
C SER A 10 5.14 16.53 12.59
N LYS A 11 5.44 16.95 13.82
CA LYS A 11 6.72 16.62 14.48
C LYS A 11 6.72 15.24 15.16
N ALA A 12 5.55 14.63 15.31
CA ALA A 12 5.37 13.35 15.98
C ALA A 12 4.21 12.57 15.35
N LEU A 13 4.23 11.25 15.49
CA LEU A 13 3.12 10.40 15.05
C LEU A 13 1.89 10.73 15.89
N ILE A 14 0.72 10.70 15.25
CA ILE A 14 -0.58 10.95 15.88
C ILE A 14 -1.45 9.70 15.63
N PRO A 15 -1.18 8.59 16.35
CA PRO A 15 -2.04 7.41 16.28
C PRO A 15 -3.39 7.71 16.96
N LEU A 16 -4.49 7.25 16.33
CA LEU A 16 -5.85 7.38 16.88
C LEU A 16 -6.34 6.12 17.60
N LEU A 17 -5.49 5.08 17.70
CA LEU A 17 -5.76 3.86 18.45
C LEU A 17 -5.78 4.16 19.95
N LEU A 18 -6.89 3.84 20.60
CA LEU A 18 -7.03 3.92 22.04
C LEU A 18 -6.40 2.70 22.71
N GLU A 19 -5.83 2.91 23.89
CA GLU A 19 -5.24 1.86 24.73
C GLU A 19 -5.75 1.97 26.18
N GLY A 20 -5.58 0.89 26.96
CA GLY A 20 -5.85 0.86 28.39
C GLY A 20 -7.28 1.27 28.78
N ASP A 21 -7.40 2.08 29.83
CA ASP A 21 -8.69 2.51 30.39
C ASP A 21 -9.51 3.36 29.41
N ALA A 22 -8.85 4.15 28.56
CA ALA A 22 -9.54 4.96 27.55
C ALA A 22 -10.24 4.07 26.51
N LEU A 23 -9.57 3.01 26.05
CA LEU A 23 -10.17 2.01 25.16
C LEU A 23 -11.35 1.30 25.82
N ALA A 24 -11.18 0.85 27.06
CA ALA A 24 -12.23 0.13 27.79
C ALA A 24 -13.48 0.99 28.00
N ALA A 25 -13.30 2.25 28.39
CA ALA A 25 -14.39 3.20 28.58
C ALA A 25 -15.12 3.52 27.25
N GLU A 26 -14.37 3.76 26.17
CA GLU A 26 -14.96 4.09 24.88
C GLU A 26 -15.68 2.89 24.24
N LYS A 27 -15.14 1.67 24.38
CA LYS A 27 -15.83 0.43 23.96
C LYS A 27 -17.16 0.23 24.69
N ALA A 28 -17.19 0.49 26.00
CA ALA A 28 -18.43 0.40 26.78
C ALA A 28 -19.48 1.42 26.32
N ARG A 29 -19.05 2.65 25.99
CA ARG A 29 -19.91 3.70 25.44
C ARG A 29 -20.45 3.31 24.05
N ALA A 30 -19.57 2.80 23.18
CA ALA A 30 -19.88 2.42 21.80
C ALA A 30 -21.00 1.37 21.70
N ALA A 31 -21.15 0.50 22.69
CA ALA A 31 -22.21 -0.52 22.73
C ALA A 31 -23.63 0.05 22.68
N SER A 32 -23.82 1.33 23.04
CA SER A 32 -25.11 2.02 22.98
C SER A 32 -25.31 2.91 21.76
N LEU A 33 -24.28 3.07 20.92
CA LEU A 33 -24.32 3.97 19.78
C LEU A 33 -24.96 3.31 18.55
N PRO A 34 -25.56 4.10 17.65
CA PRO A 34 -25.92 3.61 16.32
C PRO A 34 -24.69 3.02 15.62
N GLN A 35 -24.84 1.83 15.04
CA GLN A 35 -23.78 1.15 14.33
C GLN A 35 -23.81 1.50 12.84
N VAL A 36 -22.64 1.76 12.28
CA VAL A 36 -22.44 2.00 10.85
C VAL A 36 -21.34 1.07 10.36
N GLU A 37 -21.67 0.28 9.35
CA GLU A 37 -20.75 -0.68 8.74
C GLU A 37 -19.67 0.02 7.92
N LEU A 38 -18.44 -0.48 8.00
CA LEU A 38 -17.30 -0.14 7.18
C LEU A 38 -17.17 -1.16 6.05
N SER A 39 -16.88 -0.67 4.84
CA SER A 39 -16.34 -1.52 3.78
C SER A 39 -14.89 -1.93 4.07
N SER A 40 -14.38 -2.98 3.41
CA SER A 40 -12.96 -3.40 3.52
C SER A 40 -11.95 -2.25 3.39
N ARG A 41 -12.16 -1.36 2.39
CA ARG A 41 -11.32 -0.17 2.18
C ARG A 41 -11.36 0.75 3.41
N GLU A 42 -12.56 1.03 3.91
CA GLU A 42 -12.77 1.94 5.05
C GLU A 42 -12.26 1.34 6.36
N THR A 43 -12.32 0.01 6.54
CA THR A 43 -11.67 -0.69 7.65
C THR A 43 -10.16 -0.50 7.58
N GLY A 44 -9.52 -0.74 6.42
CA GLY A 44 -8.09 -0.51 6.25
C GLY A 44 -7.68 0.96 6.50
N ASP A 45 -8.50 1.91 6.07
CA ASP A 45 -8.28 3.34 6.33
C ASP A 45 -8.40 3.69 7.81
N LEU A 46 -9.39 3.14 8.50
CA LEU A 46 -9.57 3.33 9.93
C LEU A 46 -8.38 2.74 10.72
N ILE A 47 -7.87 1.58 10.32
CA ILE A 47 -6.67 1.00 10.92
C ILE A 47 -5.45 1.91 10.67
N MET A 48 -5.27 2.42 9.44
CA MET A 48 -4.18 3.34 9.11
C MET A 48 -4.25 4.65 9.91
N LEU A 49 -5.45 5.17 10.17
CA LEU A 49 -5.67 6.28 11.11
C LEU A 49 -5.28 5.87 12.54
N GLY A 50 -5.72 4.69 12.99
CA GLY A 50 -5.45 4.16 14.32
C GLY A 50 -3.96 4.02 14.63
N ILE A 51 -3.19 3.42 13.71
CA ILE A 51 -1.76 3.16 13.92
C ILE A 51 -0.86 4.37 13.61
N GLY A 52 -1.45 5.49 13.16
CA GLY A 52 -0.70 6.69 12.76
C GLY A 52 -0.08 6.61 11.36
N GLY A 53 -0.47 5.63 10.54
CA GLY A 53 -0.06 5.53 9.13
C GLY A 53 -0.57 6.71 8.30
N PHE A 54 -1.72 7.28 8.69
CA PHE A 54 -2.31 8.48 8.09
C PHE A 54 -2.16 9.75 8.93
N THR A 55 -1.17 9.81 9.83
CA THR A 55 -0.80 11.09 10.46
C THR A 55 -0.61 12.18 9.38
N PRO A 56 -1.20 13.39 9.56
CA PRO A 56 -1.86 13.91 10.76
C PRO A 56 -3.40 13.88 10.71
N LEU A 57 -4.02 13.07 9.85
CA LEU A 57 -5.49 13.00 9.79
C LEU A 57 -6.07 12.56 11.12
N GLU A 58 -7.15 13.25 11.53
CA GLU A 58 -7.88 12.98 12.77
C GLU A 58 -9.15 12.12 12.54
N GLY A 59 -9.46 11.82 11.28
CA GLY A 59 -10.65 11.07 10.89
C GLY A 59 -10.92 11.10 9.40
N PHE A 60 -12.17 10.85 9.01
CA PHE A 60 -12.60 10.86 7.61
C PHE A 60 -12.87 12.28 7.12
N MET A 61 -12.45 12.56 5.88
CA MET A 61 -12.42 13.89 5.29
C MET A 61 -13.81 14.51 5.08
N GLY A 62 -13.94 15.78 5.45
CA GLY A 62 -15.09 16.63 5.10
C GLY A 62 -15.10 17.03 3.63
N LYS A 63 -16.15 17.73 3.20
CA LYS A 63 -16.36 18.07 1.77
C LYS A 63 -15.24 18.94 1.21
N ALA A 64 -14.79 19.93 1.98
CA ALA A 64 -13.76 20.86 1.55
C ALA A 64 -12.41 20.14 1.32
N ASP A 65 -12.04 19.23 2.23
CA ASP A 65 -10.82 18.42 2.07
C ASP A 65 -10.96 17.45 0.90
N TRP A 66 -12.08 16.74 0.78
CA TRP A 66 -12.33 15.83 -0.35
C TRP A 66 -12.18 16.55 -1.70
N GLN A 67 -12.86 17.69 -1.87
CA GLN A 67 -12.82 18.46 -3.12
C GLN A 67 -11.40 18.93 -3.43
N SER A 68 -10.72 19.53 -2.44
CA SER A 68 -9.36 20.06 -2.62
C SER A 68 -8.34 18.94 -2.89
N VAL A 69 -8.52 17.75 -2.33
CA VAL A 69 -7.65 16.59 -2.57
C VAL A 69 -7.83 16.06 -3.99
N CYS A 70 -9.08 15.99 -4.47
CA CYS A 70 -9.37 15.66 -5.86
C CYS A 70 -8.70 16.67 -6.80
N ASP A 71 -8.89 17.97 -6.55
CA ASP A 71 -8.46 19.03 -7.48
C ASP A 71 -6.95 19.28 -7.45
N ASP A 72 -6.37 19.40 -6.26
CA ASP A 72 -5.04 19.99 -6.06
C ASP A 72 -4.06 19.05 -5.33
N MET A 73 -4.49 17.85 -4.94
CA MET A 73 -3.73 16.96 -4.04
C MET A 73 -3.34 17.64 -2.72
N LYS A 74 -4.23 18.48 -2.19
CA LYS A 74 -4.08 19.17 -0.91
C LYS A 74 -5.38 19.11 -0.13
N MET A 75 -5.27 19.05 1.18
CA MET A 75 -6.38 19.33 2.08
C MET A 75 -6.75 20.82 2.01
N ALA A 76 -7.93 21.18 2.51
CA ALA A 76 -8.41 22.57 2.51
C ALA A 76 -7.51 23.53 3.30
N ASN A 77 -6.72 23.01 4.24
CA ASN A 77 -5.72 23.77 4.99
C ASN A 77 -4.36 23.91 4.25
N GLY A 78 -4.23 23.37 3.04
CA GLY A 78 -3.04 23.39 2.21
C GLY A 78 -2.07 22.23 2.42
N LEU A 79 -2.30 21.34 3.40
CA LEU A 79 -1.45 20.17 3.62
C LEU A 79 -1.55 19.21 2.41
N PHE A 80 -0.43 18.80 1.86
CA PHE A 80 -0.40 17.85 0.76
C PHE A 80 -1.08 16.52 1.13
N TRP A 81 -1.97 16.04 0.27
CA TRP A 81 -2.62 14.74 0.38
C TRP A 81 -3.14 14.26 -0.98
N PRO A 82 -2.70 13.10 -1.52
CA PRO A 82 -2.92 12.78 -2.93
C PRO A 82 -4.23 12.03 -3.25
N ILE A 83 -4.86 11.37 -2.27
CA ILE A 83 -6.06 10.52 -2.46
C ILE A 83 -7.04 10.72 -1.30
N PRO A 84 -8.34 10.96 -1.55
CA PRO A 84 -9.32 11.17 -0.47
C PRO A 84 -9.49 9.97 0.46
N ILE A 85 -9.60 10.23 1.77
CA ILE A 85 -9.89 9.22 2.81
C ILE A 85 -11.29 9.52 3.37
N THR A 86 -12.29 8.81 2.85
CA THR A 86 -13.71 9.10 3.06
C THR A 86 -14.48 7.89 3.57
N LYS A 87 -15.54 8.15 4.35
CA LYS A 87 -16.51 7.14 4.80
C LYS A 87 -17.87 7.42 4.17
N SER A 88 -18.39 6.48 3.40
CA SER A 88 -19.66 6.59 2.69
C SER A 88 -20.77 5.74 3.34
N VAL A 89 -22.02 6.18 3.25
CA VAL A 89 -23.23 5.46 3.69
C VAL A 89 -24.37 5.70 2.69
N SER A 90 -25.42 4.87 2.74
CA SER A 90 -26.63 5.13 1.98
C SER A 90 -27.36 6.38 2.50
N THR A 91 -28.20 6.96 1.66
CA THR A 91 -29.03 8.12 2.03
C THR A 91 -29.87 7.84 3.29
N ASP A 92 -30.53 6.67 3.36
CA ASP A 92 -31.35 6.28 4.52
C ASP A 92 -30.55 6.23 5.82
N VAL A 93 -29.32 5.69 5.78
CA VAL A 93 -28.44 5.65 6.95
C VAL A 93 -28.00 7.07 7.34
N ALA A 94 -27.63 7.92 6.37
CA ALA A 94 -27.25 9.31 6.64
C ALA A 94 -28.38 10.12 7.28
N GLU A 95 -29.63 9.93 6.86
CA GLU A 95 -30.81 10.58 7.42
C GLU A 95 -31.14 10.10 8.83
N SER A 96 -30.80 8.85 9.17
CA SER A 96 -31.00 8.28 10.51
C SER A 96 -30.01 8.78 11.57
N ILE A 97 -28.88 9.34 11.14
CA ILE A 97 -27.82 9.84 12.02
C ILE A 97 -28.08 11.33 12.29
N ALA A 98 -27.96 11.80 13.53
CA ALA A 98 -28.06 13.23 13.82
C ALA A 98 -26.71 13.94 13.59
N ASP A 99 -26.73 15.21 13.16
CA ASP A 99 -25.49 16.00 13.03
C ASP A 99 -24.87 16.22 14.42
N GLY A 100 -23.54 16.08 14.50
CA GLY A 100 -22.79 16.12 15.76
C GLY A 100 -22.93 14.89 16.65
N SER A 101 -23.67 13.86 16.20
CA SER A 101 -23.83 12.62 16.97
C SER A 101 -22.64 11.66 16.82
N ASP A 102 -22.47 10.81 17.83
CA ASP A 102 -21.49 9.74 17.78
C ASP A 102 -22.10 8.44 17.24
N ILE A 103 -21.32 7.74 16.42
CA ILE A 103 -21.64 6.42 15.90
C ILE A 103 -20.55 5.43 16.25
N ALA A 104 -20.91 4.16 16.35
CA ALA A 104 -19.96 3.05 16.38
C ALA A 104 -19.66 2.61 14.94
N LEU A 105 -18.38 2.49 14.60
CA LEU A 105 -17.92 1.97 13.33
C LEU A 105 -17.67 0.47 13.48
N VAL A 106 -18.30 -0.32 12.62
CA VAL A 106 -18.26 -1.79 12.69
C VAL A 106 -17.70 -2.31 11.38
N ASP A 107 -16.78 -3.26 11.43
CA ASP A 107 -16.31 -3.94 10.22
C ASP A 107 -17.46 -4.75 9.61
N GLY A 108 -17.81 -4.48 8.35
CA GLY A 108 -18.98 -5.07 7.70
C GLY A 108 -18.86 -6.58 7.43
N GLU A 109 -17.67 -7.17 7.53
CA GLU A 109 -17.44 -8.59 7.22
C GLU A 109 -17.38 -9.44 8.49
N THR A 110 -16.76 -8.92 9.54
CA THR A 110 -16.54 -9.62 10.81
C THR A 110 -17.56 -9.23 11.88
N GLY A 111 -18.19 -8.05 11.76
CA GLY A 111 -19.05 -7.47 12.80
C GLY A 111 -18.27 -6.91 13.99
N GLU A 112 -16.93 -6.80 13.90
CA GLU A 112 -16.11 -6.25 14.97
C GLU A 112 -16.32 -4.74 15.11
N VAL A 113 -16.49 -4.25 16.34
CA VAL A 113 -16.54 -2.80 16.62
C VAL A 113 -15.12 -2.22 16.55
N MET A 114 -14.83 -1.55 15.44
CA MET A 114 -13.49 -1.05 15.10
C MET A 114 -13.18 0.33 15.68
N GLY A 115 -14.20 1.11 16.02
CA GLY A 115 -14.01 2.46 16.57
C GLY A 115 -15.30 3.23 16.75
N THR A 116 -15.16 4.51 17.04
CA THR A 116 -16.28 5.48 17.07
C THR A 116 -15.93 6.71 16.26
N MET A 117 -16.94 7.37 15.69
CA MET A 117 -16.79 8.63 14.97
C MET A 117 -17.83 9.64 15.43
N THR A 118 -17.43 10.89 15.60
CA THR A 118 -18.38 12.01 15.74
C THR A 118 -18.69 12.55 14.36
N VAL A 119 -19.94 12.46 13.90
CA VAL A 119 -20.34 12.90 12.56
C VAL A 119 -20.52 14.41 12.54
N THR A 120 -19.57 15.15 11.98
CA THR A 120 -19.59 16.62 11.94
C THR A 120 -20.13 17.18 10.63
N GLU A 121 -20.09 16.40 9.56
CA GLU A 121 -20.56 16.81 8.23
C GLU A 121 -21.12 15.61 7.47
N LYS A 122 -22.14 15.86 6.64
CA LYS A 122 -22.68 14.91 5.66
C LYS A 122 -22.76 15.57 4.30
N TYR A 123 -22.26 14.91 3.26
CA TYR A 123 -22.22 15.50 1.92
C TYR A 123 -22.23 14.43 0.82
N SER A 124 -22.80 14.76 -0.34
CA SER A 124 -22.63 13.96 -1.55
C SER A 124 -21.36 14.35 -2.29
N ILE A 125 -20.78 13.38 -2.99
CA ILE A 125 -19.61 13.57 -3.87
C ILE A 125 -20.00 13.46 -5.34
N ASP A 126 -19.25 14.14 -6.20
CA ASP A 126 -19.22 13.83 -7.63
C ASP A 126 -18.26 12.67 -7.85
N LYS A 127 -18.81 11.44 -7.91
CA LYS A 127 -18.05 10.21 -8.12
C LYS A 127 -17.26 10.24 -9.44
N ALA A 128 -17.81 10.84 -10.50
CA ALA A 128 -17.13 10.90 -11.79
C ALA A 128 -15.94 11.86 -11.74
N HIS A 129 -16.07 12.96 -10.99
CA HIS A 129 -14.97 13.89 -10.73
C HIS A 129 -13.84 13.24 -9.93
N GLU A 130 -14.15 12.55 -8.82
CA GLU A 130 -13.15 11.80 -8.04
C GLU A 130 -12.46 10.76 -8.92
N CYS A 131 -13.23 9.98 -9.69
CA CYS A 131 -12.64 8.97 -10.58
C CYS A 131 -11.68 9.56 -11.62
N ASN A 132 -12.11 10.62 -12.32
CA ASN A 132 -11.28 11.28 -13.32
C ASN A 132 -10.02 11.91 -12.74
N THR A 133 -10.13 12.57 -11.58
CA THR A 133 -8.99 13.28 -10.97
C THR A 133 -8.01 12.32 -10.29
N VAL A 134 -8.52 11.26 -9.65
CA VAL A 134 -7.70 10.30 -8.89
C VAL A 134 -7.13 9.19 -9.78
N PHE A 135 -7.93 8.63 -10.69
CA PHE A 135 -7.55 7.47 -11.52
C PHE A 135 -7.30 7.82 -12.99
N LYS A 136 -7.46 9.09 -13.39
CA LYS A 136 -7.36 9.54 -14.79
C LYS A 136 -8.39 8.90 -15.74
N THR A 137 -9.43 8.26 -15.20
CA THR A 137 -10.45 7.55 -15.97
C THR A 137 -11.74 7.39 -15.17
N THR A 138 -12.87 7.26 -15.85
CA THR A 138 -14.16 6.81 -15.29
C THR A 138 -14.54 5.40 -15.76
N ASP A 139 -13.59 4.67 -16.35
CA ASP A 139 -13.82 3.31 -16.82
C ASP A 139 -14.10 2.35 -15.65
N GLU A 140 -15.27 1.71 -15.69
CA GLU A 140 -15.72 0.77 -14.66
C GLU A 140 -14.89 -0.52 -14.62
N GLU A 141 -14.02 -0.79 -15.60
CA GLU A 141 -13.04 -1.88 -15.50
C GLU A 141 -11.85 -1.54 -14.58
N HIS A 142 -11.61 -0.25 -14.29
CA HIS A 142 -10.55 0.16 -13.37
C HIS A 142 -10.95 -0.16 -11.91
N PRO A 143 -10.16 -0.95 -11.14
CA PRO A 143 -10.53 -1.36 -9.77
C PRO A 143 -10.83 -0.20 -8.82
N GLY A 144 -10.04 0.88 -8.87
CA GLY A 144 -10.28 2.08 -8.07
C GLY A 144 -11.59 2.80 -8.44
N VAL A 145 -11.99 2.77 -9.72
CA VAL A 145 -13.27 3.37 -10.16
C VAL A 145 -14.42 2.54 -9.62
N GLN A 146 -14.35 1.20 -9.70
CA GLN A 146 -15.36 0.31 -9.11
C GLN A 146 -15.54 0.59 -7.62
N MET A 147 -14.44 0.80 -6.88
CA MET A 147 -14.49 1.13 -5.46
C MET A 147 -15.26 2.42 -5.20
N VAL A 148 -15.03 3.48 -5.97
CA VAL A 148 -15.75 4.77 -5.82
C VAL A 148 -17.22 4.65 -6.23
N LEU A 149 -17.50 3.94 -7.32
CA LEU A 149 -18.88 3.72 -7.78
C LEU A 149 -19.71 2.93 -6.76
N ALA A 150 -19.09 1.96 -6.08
CA ALA A 150 -19.71 1.14 -5.05
C ALA A 150 -19.92 1.86 -3.69
N GLN A 151 -19.36 3.06 -3.49
CA GLN A 151 -19.60 3.85 -2.28
C GLN A 151 -21.09 4.21 -2.12
N GLY A 152 -21.52 4.45 -0.88
CA GLY A 152 -22.83 5.05 -0.63
C GLY A 152 -22.97 6.45 -1.25
N ASP A 153 -24.19 6.98 -1.27
CA ASP A 153 -24.48 8.29 -1.89
C ASP A 153 -24.02 9.48 -1.04
N ILE A 154 -23.86 9.26 0.26
CA ILE A 154 -23.52 10.29 1.24
C ILE A 154 -22.24 9.91 1.98
N ASN A 155 -21.24 10.79 1.93
CA ASN A 155 -20.10 10.74 2.83
C ASN A 155 -20.48 11.36 4.18
N ILE A 156 -20.07 10.68 5.25
CA ILE A 156 -20.10 11.16 6.62
C ILE A 156 -18.66 11.43 7.06
N ALA A 157 -18.41 12.59 7.64
CA ALA A 157 -17.07 13.04 8.01
C ALA A 157 -16.99 13.41 9.49
N GLY A 158 -15.77 13.38 10.00
CA GLY A 158 -15.47 13.81 11.36
C GLY A 158 -14.37 12.97 12.03
N PRO A 159 -13.99 13.35 13.26
CA PRO A 159 -12.90 12.73 13.98
C PRO A 159 -13.26 11.32 14.45
N VAL A 160 -12.26 10.44 14.49
CA VAL A 160 -12.41 9.04 14.90
C VAL A 160 -11.61 8.72 16.15
N LYS A 161 -12.05 7.70 16.88
CA LYS A 161 -11.27 6.97 17.88
C LYS A 161 -11.24 5.51 17.47
N VAL A 162 -10.07 4.91 17.39
CA VAL A 162 -9.88 3.55 16.87
C VAL A 162 -9.68 2.58 18.01
N PHE A 163 -10.27 1.39 17.90
CA PHE A 163 -10.28 0.38 18.96
C PHE A 163 -9.49 -0.87 18.64
N SER A 164 -9.31 -1.13 17.35
CA SER A 164 -8.80 -2.40 16.85
C SER A 164 -7.94 -2.20 15.63
N GLN A 165 -6.99 -3.10 15.46
CA GLN A 165 -6.18 -3.24 14.26
C GLN A 165 -6.66 -4.42 13.40
N GLY A 166 -7.85 -4.97 13.69
CA GLY A 166 -8.36 -6.21 13.09
C GLY A 166 -7.56 -7.43 13.54
N ASP A 167 -7.56 -8.49 12.74
CA ASP A 167 -6.81 -9.73 12.97
C ASP A 167 -5.33 -9.64 12.54
N PHE A 168 -4.89 -8.48 12.04
CA PHE A 168 -3.55 -8.32 11.46
C PHE A 168 -2.40 -8.61 12.45
N PRO A 169 -2.44 -8.14 13.72
CA PRO A 169 -1.37 -8.44 14.68
C PRO A 169 -1.20 -9.93 14.97
N GLU A 170 -2.31 -10.67 15.08
CA GLU A 170 -2.30 -12.11 15.36
C GLU A 170 -1.97 -12.93 14.11
N LYS A 171 -2.60 -12.62 12.98
CA LYS A 171 -2.47 -13.37 11.73
C LYS A 171 -1.12 -13.21 11.05
N TYR A 172 -0.51 -12.03 11.18
CA TYR A 172 0.77 -11.69 10.56
C TYR A 172 1.84 -11.35 11.59
N GLN A 173 1.79 -12.04 12.74
CA GLN A 173 2.73 -11.86 13.84
C GLN A 173 4.19 -11.92 13.34
N GLY A 174 4.99 -10.93 13.74
CA GLY A 174 6.39 -10.82 13.35
C GLY A 174 6.65 -10.15 11.99
N VAL A 175 5.62 -9.95 11.17
CA VAL A 175 5.72 -9.21 9.89
C VAL A 175 4.90 -7.92 9.93
N TYR A 176 3.69 -7.95 10.46
CA TYR A 176 2.91 -6.73 10.65
C TYR A 176 3.61 -5.81 11.66
N MET A 177 3.82 -4.55 11.28
CA MET A 177 4.39 -3.53 12.18
C MET A 177 3.66 -2.21 11.95
N THR A 178 3.40 -1.51 13.04
CA THR A 178 2.91 -0.13 13.05
C THR A 178 4.04 0.86 12.70
N PRO A 179 3.71 2.10 12.31
CA PRO A 179 4.68 3.18 12.13
C PRO A 179 5.60 3.41 13.35
N ALA A 180 5.06 3.26 14.57
CA ALA A 180 5.84 3.41 15.79
C ALA A 180 6.89 2.30 15.93
N GLU A 181 6.51 1.06 15.64
CA GLU A 181 7.39 -0.11 15.70
C GLU A 181 8.48 -0.06 14.62
N THR A 182 8.15 0.31 13.38
CA THR A 182 9.17 0.42 12.32
C THR A 182 10.18 1.52 12.63
N ARG A 183 9.73 2.68 13.15
CA ARG A 183 10.63 3.74 13.59
C ARG A 183 11.56 3.29 14.71
N ALA A 184 11.02 2.64 15.74
CA ALA A 184 11.83 2.10 16.84
C ALA A 184 12.84 1.05 16.34
N LEU A 185 12.43 0.19 15.40
CA LEU A 185 13.31 -0.79 14.76
C LEU A 185 14.45 -0.11 13.99
N PHE A 186 14.16 0.90 13.18
CA PHE A 186 15.18 1.62 12.41
C PHE A 186 16.19 2.32 13.34
N GLU A 187 15.71 2.95 14.40
CA GLU A 187 16.57 3.58 15.41
C GLU A 187 17.46 2.55 16.13
N ALA A 188 16.91 1.41 16.52
CA ALA A 188 17.67 0.32 17.15
C ALA A 188 18.75 -0.25 16.21
N LYS A 189 18.51 -0.21 14.90
CA LYS A 189 19.49 -0.58 13.85
C LYS A 189 20.50 0.51 13.54
N GLY A 190 20.33 1.71 14.10
CA GLY A 190 21.16 2.88 13.81
C GLY A 190 20.92 3.50 12.44
N TRP A 191 19.81 3.16 11.78
CA TRP A 191 19.45 3.67 10.46
C TRP A 191 18.91 5.10 10.55
N SER A 192 19.33 5.95 9.61
CA SER A 192 18.90 7.35 9.44
C SER A 192 18.24 7.56 8.07
N THR A 193 18.75 6.90 7.02
CA THR A 193 18.11 6.86 5.70
C THR A 193 17.57 5.47 5.42
N VAL A 194 16.26 5.38 5.19
CA VAL A 194 15.57 4.12 4.91
C VAL A 194 14.78 4.25 3.61
N ALA A 195 14.94 3.28 2.72
CA ALA A 195 14.13 3.15 1.52
C ALA A 195 13.02 2.10 1.72
N ALA A 196 11.79 2.44 1.35
CA ALA A 196 10.70 1.50 1.34
C ALA A 196 10.56 0.85 -0.04
N PHE A 197 10.39 -0.48 -0.05
CA PHE A 197 10.05 -1.24 -1.23
C PHE A 197 8.61 -1.77 -1.09
N GLN A 198 7.69 -1.17 -1.86
CA GLN A 198 6.31 -1.62 -1.93
C GLN A 198 6.23 -2.96 -2.67
N THR A 199 5.58 -3.97 -2.10
CA THR A 199 5.24 -5.19 -2.84
C THR A 199 3.95 -5.85 -2.40
N ARG A 200 3.31 -6.56 -3.32
CA ARG A 200 2.25 -7.54 -3.06
C ARG A 200 2.59 -8.93 -3.61
N ASN A 201 3.78 -9.08 -4.19
CA ASN A 201 4.27 -10.29 -4.85
C ASN A 201 5.55 -10.80 -4.16
N PRO A 202 5.94 -12.06 -4.37
CA PRO A 202 7.29 -12.51 -4.06
C PRO A 202 8.37 -11.65 -4.75
N MET A 203 9.58 -11.67 -4.19
CA MET A 203 10.74 -10.98 -4.77
C MET A 203 11.54 -11.91 -5.69
N HIS A 204 11.94 -11.39 -6.86
CA HIS A 204 12.77 -12.10 -7.85
C HIS A 204 14.02 -11.27 -8.16
N ARG A 205 14.83 -11.66 -9.16
CA ARG A 205 16.10 -10.98 -9.48
C ARG A 205 15.95 -9.48 -9.72
N SER A 206 14.89 -9.05 -10.41
CA SER A 206 14.59 -7.62 -10.55
C SER A 206 14.37 -6.94 -9.20
N HIS A 207 13.50 -7.49 -8.35
CA HIS A 207 13.22 -6.91 -7.03
C HIS A 207 14.46 -6.93 -6.11
N GLU A 208 15.26 -8.00 -6.14
CA GLU A 208 16.55 -8.10 -5.46
C GLU A 208 17.48 -6.95 -5.89
N TYR A 209 17.59 -6.71 -7.20
CA TYR A 209 18.43 -5.66 -7.76
C TYR A 209 17.95 -4.25 -7.35
N LEU A 210 16.63 -4.00 -7.33
CA LEU A 210 16.08 -2.73 -6.83
C LEU A 210 16.45 -2.48 -5.36
N ALA A 211 16.29 -3.49 -4.51
CA ALA A 211 16.64 -3.39 -3.09
C ALA A 211 18.15 -3.18 -2.91
N LYS A 212 19.00 -3.85 -3.69
CA LYS A 212 20.46 -3.65 -3.66
C LYS A 212 20.87 -2.23 -4.05
N ILE A 213 20.27 -1.66 -5.11
CA ILE A 213 20.51 -0.25 -5.46
C ILE A 213 20.16 0.67 -4.28
N ALA A 214 19.04 0.41 -3.61
CA ALA A 214 18.62 1.23 -2.48
C ALA A 214 19.57 1.13 -1.28
N ILE A 215 20.11 -0.06 -0.99
CA ILE A 215 21.10 -0.26 0.10
C ILE A 215 22.40 0.50 -0.16
N GLU A 216 22.82 0.67 -1.41
CA GLU A 216 24.04 1.44 -1.73
C GLU A 216 23.91 2.93 -1.39
N ILE A 217 22.69 3.44 -1.21
CA ILE A 217 22.43 4.87 -0.97
C ILE A 217 21.70 5.15 0.36
N CYS A 218 21.17 4.12 1.01
CA CYS A 218 20.44 4.21 2.27
C CYS A 218 21.04 3.25 3.31
N ASP A 219 20.90 3.58 4.59
CA ASP A 219 21.36 2.70 5.68
C ASP A 219 20.61 1.35 5.68
N GLY A 220 19.37 1.32 5.18
CA GLY A 220 18.65 0.08 4.99
C GLY A 220 17.39 0.19 4.12
N VAL A 221 16.82 -0.98 3.83
CA VAL A 221 15.58 -1.13 3.06
C VAL A 221 14.51 -1.81 3.90
N MET A 222 13.31 -1.23 3.93
CA MET A 222 12.11 -1.91 4.40
C MET A 222 11.35 -2.49 3.22
N VAL A 223 11.35 -3.82 3.08
CA VAL A 223 10.43 -4.53 2.18
C VAL A 223 9.06 -4.52 2.84
N HIS A 224 8.16 -3.68 2.33
CA HIS A 224 6.87 -3.39 2.95
C HIS A 224 5.74 -4.01 2.14
N SER A 225 5.24 -5.13 2.63
CA SER A 225 4.29 -5.99 1.92
C SER A 225 2.84 -5.62 2.22
N LEU A 226 1.99 -5.61 1.19
CA LEU A 226 0.54 -5.53 1.35
C LEU A 226 0.04 -6.79 2.09
N LEU A 227 -0.64 -6.61 3.22
CA LEU A 227 -1.28 -7.68 3.99
C LEU A 227 -2.82 -7.69 3.87
N GLY A 228 -3.39 -6.64 3.24
CA GLY A 228 -4.82 -6.51 2.96
C GLY A 228 -5.33 -7.55 1.96
N LYS A 229 -6.55 -7.32 1.42
CA LYS A 229 -7.19 -8.31 0.55
C LYS A 229 -6.38 -8.56 -0.72
N LEU A 230 -6.17 -9.85 -1.00
CA LEU A 230 -5.48 -10.32 -2.19
C LEU A 230 -6.47 -10.54 -3.34
N LYS A 231 -5.99 -10.39 -4.58
CA LYS A 231 -6.80 -10.74 -5.76
C LYS A 231 -6.86 -12.26 -5.92
N PRO A 232 -7.92 -12.81 -6.55
CA PRO A 232 -7.95 -14.22 -6.94
C PRO A 232 -6.69 -14.59 -7.74
N GLY A 233 -5.97 -15.62 -7.30
CA GLY A 233 -4.71 -16.08 -7.91
C GLY A 233 -3.43 -15.41 -7.36
N ASP A 234 -3.52 -14.43 -6.46
CA ASP A 234 -2.36 -13.94 -5.72
C ASP A 234 -1.84 -15.00 -4.74
N ILE A 235 -0.53 -14.98 -4.51
CA ILE A 235 0.15 -15.93 -3.62
C ILE A 235 -0.13 -15.54 -2.16
N PRO A 236 -0.53 -16.49 -1.28
CA PRO A 236 -0.81 -16.24 0.12
C PRO A 236 0.34 -15.52 0.83
N ALA A 237 0.00 -14.73 1.85
CA ALA A 237 0.98 -13.94 2.58
C ALA A 237 2.10 -14.80 3.17
N GLU A 238 1.79 -15.95 3.77
CA GLU A 238 2.78 -16.86 4.36
C GLU A 238 3.83 -17.31 3.34
N VAL A 239 3.40 -17.76 2.16
CA VAL A 239 4.31 -18.18 1.07
C VAL A 239 5.14 -17.00 0.56
N ARG A 240 4.53 -15.81 0.41
CA ARG A 240 5.28 -14.59 0.03
C ARG A 240 6.33 -14.24 1.07
N GLN A 241 5.98 -14.37 2.35
CA GLN A 241 6.86 -14.03 3.45
C GLN A 241 8.05 -14.99 3.51
N GLU A 242 7.82 -16.28 3.36
CA GLU A 242 8.87 -17.30 3.31
C GLU A 242 9.83 -17.07 2.12
N ALA A 243 9.26 -16.77 0.94
CA ALA A 243 10.05 -16.48 -0.25
C ALA A 243 10.92 -15.22 -0.10
N ILE A 244 10.37 -14.14 0.48
CA ILE A 244 11.11 -12.90 0.74
C ILE A 244 12.17 -13.12 1.82
N GLY A 245 11.82 -13.77 2.93
CA GLY A 245 12.74 -14.09 4.02
C GLY A 245 13.94 -14.92 3.53
N THR A 246 13.67 -15.97 2.75
CA THR A 246 14.73 -16.80 2.15
C THR A 246 15.67 -15.99 1.24
N LEU A 247 15.11 -15.05 0.49
CA LEU A 247 15.92 -14.16 -0.35
C LEU A 247 16.80 -13.23 0.53
N ILE A 248 16.23 -12.66 1.59
CA ILE A 248 16.94 -11.79 2.53
C ILE A 248 18.10 -12.56 3.19
N ASP A 249 17.80 -13.69 3.82
CA ASP A 249 18.76 -14.47 4.62
C ASP A 249 19.96 -14.97 3.81
N LYS A 250 19.76 -15.27 2.52
CA LYS A 250 20.81 -15.85 1.68
C LYS A 250 21.58 -14.85 0.84
N TYR A 251 20.96 -13.71 0.48
CA TYR A 251 21.48 -12.85 -0.60
C TYR A 251 21.67 -11.39 -0.21
N PHE A 252 21.36 -11.02 1.04
CA PHE A 252 21.59 -9.69 1.60
C PHE A 252 22.52 -9.76 2.81
N VAL A 253 23.21 -8.66 3.07
CA VAL A 253 24.07 -8.54 4.25
C VAL A 253 23.18 -8.31 5.48
N ASP A 254 23.52 -8.92 6.61
CA ASP A 254 22.85 -8.70 7.88
C ASP A 254 22.69 -7.19 8.17
N ASN A 255 21.55 -6.81 8.74
CA ASN A 255 21.24 -5.42 9.08
C ASN A 255 21.16 -4.45 7.89
N THR A 256 20.85 -4.91 6.67
CA THR A 256 20.57 -4.03 5.52
C THR A 256 19.14 -4.07 5.01
N VAL A 257 18.39 -5.15 5.32
CA VAL A 257 16.98 -5.30 4.93
C VAL A 257 16.15 -5.73 6.13
N VAL A 258 14.96 -5.16 6.23
CA VAL A 258 13.89 -5.68 7.09
C VAL A 258 12.65 -5.95 6.27
N GLN A 259 11.91 -6.96 6.68
CA GLN A 259 10.60 -7.28 6.14
C GLN A 259 9.52 -6.79 7.09
N SER A 260 8.50 -6.15 6.54
CA SER A 260 7.32 -5.71 7.29
C SER A 260 6.08 -5.75 6.38
N GLY A 261 4.88 -5.60 6.95
CA GLY A 261 3.65 -5.46 6.18
C GLY A 261 2.65 -4.46 6.78
N TYR A 262 1.68 -4.06 5.98
CA TYR A 262 0.69 -3.02 6.32
C TYR A 262 -0.74 -3.37 5.88
N PRO A 263 -1.78 -2.82 6.56
CA PRO A 263 -3.15 -3.33 6.51
C PRO A 263 -4.06 -2.45 5.63
N LEU A 264 -3.62 -2.12 4.41
CA LEU A 264 -4.36 -1.22 3.52
C LEU A 264 -4.79 -1.95 2.25
N ASP A 265 -5.94 -1.59 1.67
CA ASP A 265 -6.34 -2.01 0.32
C ASP A 265 -5.78 -1.04 -0.72
N MET A 266 -5.17 -1.56 -1.80
CA MET A 266 -4.69 -0.72 -2.90
C MET A 266 -5.85 -0.19 -3.74
N ARG A 267 -5.81 1.08 -4.14
CA ARG A 267 -6.80 1.66 -5.07
C ARG A 267 -6.39 1.52 -6.53
N TYR A 268 -5.15 1.12 -6.77
CA TYR A 268 -4.54 1.02 -8.10
C TYR A 268 -4.50 2.37 -8.83
N ALA A 269 -4.36 3.48 -8.08
CA ALA A 269 -4.33 4.84 -8.65
C ALA A 269 -2.97 5.23 -9.25
N GLY A 270 -2.15 4.24 -9.62
CA GLY A 270 -0.85 4.40 -10.29
C GLY A 270 -0.03 5.58 -9.72
N PRO A 271 0.12 6.67 -10.48
CA PRO A 271 0.85 7.86 -10.03
C PRO A 271 0.41 8.44 -8.67
N ARG A 272 -0.89 8.69 -8.46
CA ARG A 272 -1.37 9.26 -7.18
C ARG A 272 -1.19 8.29 -6.02
N GLU A 273 -1.26 6.98 -6.28
CA GLU A 273 -0.97 5.98 -5.26
C GLU A 273 0.52 5.87 -4.94
N ALA A 274 1.41 6.16 -5.90
CA ALA A 274 2.84 6.28 -5.61
C ALA A 274 3.12 7.41 -4.61
N LEU A 275 2.40 8.53 -4.74
CA LEU A 275 2.45 9.64 -3.77
C LEU A 275 1.85 9.24 -2.42
N LEU A 276 0.70 8.56 -2.40
CA LEU A 276 0.10 8.07 -1.15
C LEU A 276 1.04 7.10 -0.44
N HIS A 277 1.66 6.20 -1.21
CA HIS A 277 2.69 5.29 -0.72
C HIS A 277 3.86 6.08 -0.10
N ALA A 278 4.41 7.08 -0.78
CA ALA A 278 5.51 7.88 -0.23
C ALA A 278 5.12 8.60 1.07
N LEU A 279 3.89 9.15 1.11
CA LEU A 279 3.33 9.86 2.26
C LEU A 279 3.26 8.97 3.49
N PHE A 280 2.56 7.83 3.43
CA PHE A 280 2.46 7.01 4.62
C PHE A 280 3.80 6.32 4.93
N ARG A 281 4.66 6.02 3.96
CA ARG A 281 6.02 5.52 4.27
C ARG A 281 6.87 6.55 5.00
N GLN A 282 6.64 7.83 4.77
CA GLN A 282 7.19 8.89 5.61
C GLN A 282 6.77 8.69 7.06
N ASN A 283 5.47 8.43 7.31
CA ASN A 283 4.96 8.13 8.65
C ASN A 283 5.60 6.87 9.25
N TYR A 284 5.88 5.83 8.46
CA TYR A 284 6.63 4.65 8.92
C TYR A 284 8.14 4.90 9.15
N GLY A 285 8.65 6.11 8.85
CA GLY A 285 10.04 6.52 9.09
C GLY A 285 10.97 6.35 7.88
N CYS A 286 10.43 6.12 6.69
CA CYS A 286 11.22 5.97 5.48
C CYS A 286 11.49 7.31 4.80
N SER A 287 12.77 7.60 4.56
CA SER A 287 13.23 8.76 3.80
C SER A 287 13.10 8.62 2.29
N HIS A 288 12.99 7.40 1.78
CA HIS A 288 12.92 7.13 0.35
C HIS A 288 11.83 6.11 0.03
N LEU A 289 11.24 6.22 -1.15
CA LEU A 289 10.36 5.20 -1.75
C LEU A 289 11.00 4.69 -3.03
N ILE A 290 11.21 3.38 -3.15
CA ILE A 290 11.56 2.78 -4.43
C ILE A 290 10.35 2.89 -5.36
N VAL A 291 10.51 3.62 -6.46
CA VAL A 291 9.50 3.73 -7.50
C VAL A 291 10.07 3.08 -8.75
N GLY A 292 9.48 1.94 -9.10
CA GLY A 292 9.81 1.22 -10.33
C GLY A 292 8.81 1.52 -11.44
N ARG A 293 8.99 0.81 -12.55
CA ARG A 293 8.04 0.80 -13.66
C ARG A 293 6.62 0.44 -13.18
N ASP A 294 5.63 1.22 -13.64
CA ASP A 294 4.19 0.93 -13.48
C ASP A 294 3.78 0.77 -12.00
N HIS A 295 4.41 1.58 -11.13
CA HIS A 295 4.20 1.52 -9.69
C HIS A 295 2.74 1.76 -9.34
N ALA A 296 2.14 0.80 -8.63
CA ALA A 296 0.72 0.78 -8.28
C ALA A 296 -0.26 0.92 -9.46
N GLY A 297 0.19 0.71 -10.70
CA GLY A 297 -0.65 0.71 -11.87
C GLY A 297 -1.43 -0.58 -12.06
N VAL A 298 -2.38 -0.52 -12.99
CA VAL A 298 -3.22 -1.64 -13.41
C VAL A 298 -3.48 -1.53 -14.90
N GLY A 299 -3.43 -2.66 -15.61
CA GLY A 299 -3.63 -2.71 -17.05
C GLY A 299 -2.69 -1.77 -17.80
N ASP A 300 -3.25 -1.00 -18.72
CA ASP A 300 -2.54 0.03 -19.50
C ASP A 300 -3.13 1.44 -19.25
N TYR A 301 -3.76 1.67 -18.08
CA TYR A 301 -4.36 2.97 -17.74
C TYR A 301 -3.33 4.07 -17.47
N TYR A 302 -2.08 3.71 -17.16
CA TYR A 302 -1.00 4.64 -16.87
C TYR A 302 0.22 4.32 -17.73
N GLY A 303 0.99 5.36 -18.07
CA GLY A 303 2.29 5.18 -18.68
C GLY A 303 3.26 4.47 -17.73
N PRO A 304 4.26 3.72 -18.26
CA PRO A 304 5.18 2.91 -17.45
C PRO A 304 6.00 3.72 -16.44
N PHE A 305 6.12 5.03 -16.61
CA PHE A 305 6.88 5.92 -15.72
C PHE A 305 6.07 7.11 -15.23
N ASP A 306 4.74 7.13 -15.39
CA ASP A 306 3.91 8.24 -14.89
C ASP A 306 4.05 8.41 -13.38
N ALA A 307 4.23 7.31 -12.65
CA ALA A 307 4.51 7.33 -11.21
C ALA A 307 5.88 7.92 -10.85
N HIS A 308 6.83 8.00 -11.80
CA HIS A 308 8.08 8.76 -11.59
C HIS A 308 7.81 10.25 -11.73
N HIS A 309 7.12 10.63 -12.82
CA HIS A 309 6.92 12.01 -13.23
C HIS A 309 6.03 12.79 -12.27
N ILE A 310 5.05 12.15 -11.64
CA ILE A 310 4.13 12.86 -10.74
C ILE A 310 4.82 13.49 -9.52
N PHE A 311 5.97 12.97 -9.08
CA PHE A 311 6.76 13.62 -8.02
C PHE A 311 7.39 14.95 -8.46
N ASP A 312 7.48 15.22 -9.76
CA ASP A 312 7.94 16.52 -10.29
C ASP A 312 6.79 17.55 -10.38
N GLU A 313 5.53 17.11 -10.19
CA GLU A 313 4.33 17.94 -10.28
C GLU A 313 3.88 18.51 -8.92
N ILE A 314 4.36 17.94 -7.81
CA ILE A 314 4.05 18.40 -6.45
C ILE A 314 5.02 19.49 -5.97
N GLU A 315 4.64 20.21 -4.91
CA GLU A 315 5.54 21.18 -4.27
C GLU A 315 6.78 20.48 -3.69
N LYS A 316 7.94 21.14 -3.76
CA LYS A 316 9.23 20.52 -3.39
C LYS A 316 9.31 20.06 -1.94
N ASP A 317 8.56 20.71 -1.05
CA ASP A 317 8.46 20.44 0.37
C ASP A 317 7.15 19.74 0.76
N ALA A 318 6.37 19.27 -0.23
CA ALA A 318 5.14 18.52 0.02
C ALA A 318 5.38 17.18 0.74
N LEU A 319 6.56 16.57 0.55
CA LEU A 319 6.98 15.32 1.19
C LEU A 319 8.47 15.41 1.57
N GLU A 320 8.84 14.85 2.71
CA GLU A 320 10.25 14.56 3.03
C GLU A 320 10.71 13.25 2.37
N THR A 321 9.79 12.30 2.13
CA THR A 321 10.11 11.06 1.42
C THR A 321 10.45 11.34 -0.04
N LEU A 322 11.65 10.94 -0.47
CA LEU A 322 12.14 11.13 -1.84
C LEU A 322 11.91 9.89 -2.71
N PRO A 323 11.54 10.05 -3.99
CA PRO A 323 11.42 8.92 -4.91
C PRO A 323 12.80 8.43 -5.38
N LEU A 324 13.10 7.16 -5.11
CA LEU A 324 14.19 6.45 -5.76
C LEU A 324 13.68 5.84 -7.07
N ARG A 325 13.79 6.61 -8.15
CA ARG A 325 13.31 6.25 -9.50
C ARG A 325 14.27 5.26 -10.15
N ILE A 326 13.85 4.01 -10.28
CA ILE A 326 14.63 2.97 -10.96
C ILE A 326 13.96 2.61 -12.29
N ASP A 327 14.75 2.66 -13.36
CA ASP A 327 14.29 2.37 -14.72
C ASP A 327 13.91 0.89 -14.89
N TRP A 328 13.39 0.52 -16.05
CA TRP A 328 13.04 -0.86 -16.37
C TRP A 328 14.25 -1.78 -16.23
N THR A 329 14.20 -2.68 -15.24
CA THR A 329 15.26 -3.63 -14.94
C THR A 329 15.03 -4.97 -15.62
N PHE A 330 16.11 -5.60 -16.05
CA PHE A 330 16.10 -6.89 -16.73
C PHE A 330 17.41 -7.63 -16.49
N TRP A 331 17.40 -8.95 -16.65
CA TRP A 331 18.64 -9.71 -16.75
C TRP A 331 19.17 -9.61 -18.18
N CYS A 332 20.47 -9.32 -18.35
CA CYS A 332 21.09 -9.31 -19.66
C CYS A 332 22.05 -10.50 -19.80
N ASN A 333 21.79 -11.36 -20.78
CA ASN A 333 22.60 -12.55 -21.04
C ASN A 333 24.02 -12.19 -21.48
N SER A 334 24.17 -11.16 -22.32
CA SER A 334 25.48 -10.65 -22.77
C SER A 334 26.30 -10.04 -21.62
N CYS A 335 25.65 -9.38 -20.66
CA CYS A 335 26.34 -8.86 -19.47
C CYS A 335 26.51 -9.91 -18.36
N GLY A 336 25.73 -10.99 -18.37
CA GLY A 336 25.68 -11.98 -17.29
C GLY A 336 25.19 -11.43 -15.95
N THR A 337 24.37 -10.37 -15.94
CA THR A 337 23.89 -9.73 -14.71
C THR A 337 22.58 -8.97 -14.92
N MET A 338 21.96 -8.57 -13.81
CA MET A 338 20.89 -7.57 -13.80
C MET A 338 21.41 -6.21 -14.26
N ALA A 339 20.60 -5.53 -15.06
CA ALA A 339 20.84 -4.19 -15.54
C ALA A 339 19.50 -3.43 -15.69
N SER A 340 19.59 -2.20 -16.20
CA SER A 340 18.44 -1.38 -16.57
C SER A 340 18.62 -0.78 -17.95
N MET A 341 17.55 -0.18 -18.49
CA MET A 341 17.61 0.59 -19.74
C MET A 341 18.62 1.76 -19.71
N LYS A 342 19.05 2.19 -18.51
CA LYS A 342 20.07 3.24 -18.34
C LYS A 342 21.50 2.71 -18.31
N THR A 343 21.69 1.43 -18.03
CA THR A 343 23.01 0.87 -17.69
C THR A 343 23.47 -0.22 -18.65
N CYS A 344 22.59 -0.77 -19.49
CA CYS A 344 22.94 -1.78 -20.47
C CYS A 344 22.53 -1.34 -21.89
N PRO A 345 23.45 -1.36 -22.87
CA PRO A 345 23.18 -0.97 -24.25
C PRO A 345 22.70 -2.11 -25.15
N HIS A 346 22.74 -3.38 -24.70
CA HIS A 346 22.36 -4.54 -25.52
C HIS A 346 20.87 -4.55 -25.82
N GLU A 347 20.44 -5.07 -26.96
CA GLU A 347 19.05 -5.04 -27.44
C GLU A 347 18.16 -6.14 -26.82
N ALA A 348 16.87 -6.17 -27.19
CA ALA A 348 15.85 -7.03 -26.59
C ALA A 348 16.19 -8.52 -26.63
N GLU A 349 16.91 -8.99 -27.64
CA GLU A 349 17.31 -10.39 -27.82
C GLU A 349 18.21 -10.89 -26.68
N ASP A 350 18.99 -9.98 -26.08
CA ASP A 350 19.89 -10.28 -24.96
C ASP A 350 19.22 -10.09 -23.60
N ARG A 351 17.97 -9.62 -23.55
CA ARG A 351 17.29 -9.20 -22.32
C ARG A 351 16.21 -10.20 -21.92
N VAL A 352 16.27 -10.67 -20.68
CA VAL A 352 15.21 -11.45 -20.04
C VAL A 352 14.40 -10.51 -19.13
N LEU A 353 13.17 -10.20 -19.55
CA LEU A 353 12.24 -9.39 -18.77
C LEU A 353 11.61 -10.23 -17.65
N VAL A 354 11.95 -9.90 -16.41
CA VAL A 354 11.50 -10.61 -15.21
C VAL A 354 10.10 -10.15 -14.79
N SER A 355 9.07 -10.60 -15.52
CA SER A 355 7.65 -10.24 -15.29
C SER A 355 6.94 -11.22 -14.36
N GLY A 356 6.33 -10.73 -13.28
CA GLY A 356 5.57 -11.58 -12.35
C GLY A 356 4.47 -12.40 -13.01
N THR A 357 3.82 -11.89 -14.06
CA THR A 357 2.78 -12.64 -14.81
C THR A 357 3.39 -13.81 -15.59
N LYS A 358 4.54 -13.60 -16.24
CA LYS A 358 5.27 -14.68 -16.94
C LYS A 358 5.70 -15.77 -15.96
N LEU A 359 6.15 -15.37 -14.76
CA LEU A 359 6.51 -16.34 -13.72
C LEU A 359 5.31 -17.16 -13.24
N ARG A 360 4.20 -16.51 -12.86
CA ARG A 360 3.03 -17.23 -12.37
C ARG A 360 2.50 -18.21 -13.41
N LYS A 361 2.52 -17.81 -14.69
CA LYS A 361 2.16 -18.70 -15.80
C LYS A 361 3.09 -19.92 -15.85
N ALA A 362 4.40 -19.70 -15.93
CA ALA A 362 5.38 -20.79 -15.98
C ALA A 362 5.23 -21.76 -14.80
N LEU A 363 5.11 -21.24 -13.58
CA LEU A 363 4.92 -22.07 -12.39
C LEU A 363 3.58 -22.83 -12.39
N SER A 364 2.49 -22.19 -12.84
CA SER A 364 1.18 -22.85 -12.94
C SER A 364 1.11 -23.96 -13.99
N GLU A 365 1.95 -23.88 -15.02
CA GLU A 365 2.06 -24.85 -16.11
C GLU A 365 3.16 -25.89 -15.88
N GLY A 366 3.87 -25.83 -14.74
CA GLY A 366 4.97 -26.73 -14.41
C GLY A 366 6.22 -26.52 -15.28
N GLU A 367 6.34 -25.35 -15.92
CA GLU A 367 7.50 -25.00 -16.75
C GLU A 367 8.74 -24.67 -15.90
N GLU A 368 9.92 -24.93 -16.47
CA GLU A 368 11.18 -24.62 -15.81
C GLU A 368 11.47 -23.10 -15.87
N VAL A 369 11.59 -22.49 -14.68
CA VAL A 369 12.01 -21.10 -14.54
C VAL A 369 13.52 -21.05 -14.29
N GLN A 370 14.23 -20.31 -15.15
CA GLN A 370 15.68 -20.14 -15.06
C GLN A 370 16.13 -19.29 -13.86
N ASP A 371 17.37 -19.51 -13.41
CA ASP A 371 17.95 -18.86 -12.23
C ASP A 371 18.30 -17.37 -12.43
N ASN A 372 18.39 -16.95 -13.70
CA ASN A 372 18.50 -15.56 -14.14
C ASN A 372 17.18 -14.78 -13.97
N PHE A 373 16.06 -15.48 -13.75
CA PHE A 373 14.76 -14.90 -13.48
C PHE A 373 14.52 -14.74 -11.97
N SER A 374 14.72 -15.81 -11.20
CA SER A 374 14.57 -15.83 -9.75
C SER A 374 15.60 -16.76 -9.12
N ARG A 375 15.98 -16.53 -7.86
CA ARG A 375 16.89 -17.42 -7.15
C ARG A 375 16.29 -18.83 -7.02
N PRO A 376 17.07 -19.91 -7.19
CA PRO A 376 16.57 -21.29 -7.11
C PRO A 376 15.77 -21.56 -5.84
N GLU A 377 16.23 -21.10 -4.68
CA GLU A 377 15.57 -21.41 -3.41
C GLU A 377 14.25 -20.66 -3.22
N VAL A 378 14.14 -19.48 -3.83
CA VAL A 378 12.87 -18.78 -3.94
C VAL A 378 11.93 -19.55 -4.87
N LEU A 379 12.44 -20.07 -5.99
CA LEU A 379 11.63 -20.86 -6.93
C LEU A 379 11.13 -22.16 -6.30
N ASP A 380 11.93 -22.81 -5.46
CA ASP A 380 11.54 -24.06 -4.80
C ASP A 380 10.33 -23.85 -3.87
N ILE A 381 10.31 -22.76 -3.09
CA ILE A 381 9.17 -22.37 -2.25
C ILE A 381 7.92 -22.12 -3.12
N LEU A 382 8.09 -21.37 -4.21
CA LEU A 382 6.96 -21.03 -5.08
C LEU A 382 6.42 -22.26 -5.83
N ARG A 383 7.29 -23.14 -6.32
CA ARG A 383 6.89 -24.42 -6.93
C ARG A 383 6.14 -25.29 -5.95
N ALA A 384 6.64 -25.45 -4.72
CA ALA A 384 5.95 -26.22 -3.69
C ALA A 384 4.53 -25.70 -3.43
N TYR A 385 4.33 -24.37 -3.42
CA TYR A 385 3.00 -23.79 -3.36
C TYR A 385 2.14 -24.14 -4.57
N TYR A 386 2.61 -23.90 -5.79
CA TYR A 386 1.82 -24.19 -7.01
C TYR A 386 1.49 -25.68 -7.18
N ASP A 387 2.40 -26.57 -6.79
CA ASP A 387 2.19 -28.03 -6.81
C ASP A 387 1.15 -28.47 -5.77
N SER A 388 0.97 -27.70 -4.69
CA SER A 388 -0.03 -27.99 -3.65
C SER A 388 -1.47 -27.62 -4.05
N LEU A 389 -1.64 -26.77 -5.08
CA LEU A 389 -2.95 -26.30 -5.53
C LEU A 389 -3.74 -27.43 -6.21
N LYS A 390 -4.99 -27.61 -5.78
CA LYS A 390 -5.93 -28.51 -6.46
C LYS A 390 -6.36 -27.92 -7.79
N ASP A 391 -6.83 -28.75 -8.71
CA ASP A 391 -7.18 -28.30 -10.07
C ASP A 391 -8.26 -27.20 -10.11
N HIS A 392 -9.16 -27.13 -9.13
CA HIS A 392 -10.17 -26.07 -9.03
C HIS A 392 -9.64 -24.75 -8.42
N GLU A 393 -8.44 -24.78 -7.81
CA GLU A 393 -7.76 -23.62 -7.24
C GLU A 393 -6.77 -23.00 -8.24
N LYS A 394 -6.46 -23.71 -9.33
CA LYS A 394 -5.62 -23.21 -10.42
C LYS A 394 -6.38 -22.16 -11.22
N VAL A 395 -5.85 -20.93 -11.22
CA VAL A 395 -6.37 -19.82 -12.01
C VAL A 395 -5.57 -19.73 -13.32
N GLU A 396 -6.26 -19.64 -14.46
CA GLU A 396 -5.61 -19.41 -15.75
C GLU A 396 -4.93 -18.03 -15.76
N VAL A 397 -3.61 -18.00 -15.92
CA VAL A 397 -2.83 -16.75 -15.96
C VAL A 397 -2.72 -16.27 -17.41
N LYS A 398 -3.53 -15.26 -17.78
CA LYS A 398 -3.47 -14.63 -19.11
C LYS A 398 -2.35 -13.59 -19.18
N LEU A 399 -1.55 -13.65 -20.24
CA LEU A 399 -0.54 -12.64 -20.55
C LEU A 399 -1.20 -11.47 -21.29
N THR A 400 -1.33 -10.32 -20.63
CA THR A 400 -1.91 -9.09 -21.22
C THR A 400 -1.03 -7.86 -20.95
N GLY A 401 -1.23 -6.80 -21.76
CA GLY A 401 -0.55 -5.52 -21.64
C GLY A 401 0.97 -5.61 -21.76
N HIS A 402 1.67 -4.69 -21.10
CA HIS A 402 3.14 -4.69 -21.04
C HIS A 402 3.75 -5.97 -20.43
N SER A 403 2.97 -6.78 -19.71
CA SER A 403 3.42 -8.05 -19.14
C SER A 403 3.62 -9.16 -20.19
N ALA A 404 3.02 -8.99 -21.38
CA ALA A 404 3.16 -9.92 -22.51
C ALA A 404 4.40 -9.65 -23.36
N LYS A 405 4.98 -8.44 -23.27
CA LYS A 405 6.17 -8.05 -24.04
C LYS A 405 7.44 -8.61 -23.39
#